data_AF-A0A6N6LIU5-F1
#
_entry.id   AF-A0A6N6LIU5-F1
#
_cell.length_a   1.000
_cell.length_b   1.000
_cell.length_c   1.000
_cell.angle_alpha   90.00
_cell.angle_beta   90.00
_cell.angle_gamma   90.00
#
_symmetry.space_group_name_H-M   'P 1'
#
loop_
_entity.id
_entity.type
_entity.pdbx_description
1 polymer ?
#
loop_
_entity_poly.entity_id
_entity_poly.type
_entity_poly.pdbx_seq_one_letter_code
_entity_poly.pdbx_strand_id
1 'polypeptide(L)'
;MRRSLAALALALAASVGHAAGWHFAIIGDTPYTDAERALLPAMLAQIAERQPAFILHAGDIKSGGQRCDDAMYHDRRALFDAVEAPLVYTPGDNEWTDCHRDSNGGYDPVERLGFLRRVFFAQARSLGTPAMVVERQSDAAPAVPYPENLRWARDGVVFATLNVTGSNNNIGKANAPSAEYRQRHAANLAWMADAFARAETSDARLIVLAMQGDPHFKAYAAGKPTPGFADFLDRLRAHVLATERPVILIHGDSHTHKIDHPLNDLQGGVIERFTRIETYGAPFMGWVEVRLSDDAPAHIRSHPWAPPPNAP
;
A
#
# COMPACT_ATOMS: atom_id res chain seq x y z
N MET A 1 -53.71 1.22 55.87
CA MET A 1 -53.23 1.77 54.58
C MET A 1 -51.83 1.24 54.32
N ARG A 2 -51.68 0.15 53.57
CA ARG A 2 -50.38 -0.44 53.19
C ARG A 2 -49.90 0.25 51.91
N ARG A 3 -48.76 0.95 51.96
CA ARG A 3 -48.08 1.49 50.78
C ARG A 3 -46.97 0.54 50.39
N SER A 4 -47.17 -0.21 49.31
CA SER A 4 -46.16 -1.05 48.67
C SER A 4 -45.26 -0.17 47.80
N LEU A 5 -43.97 -0.10 48.12
CA LEU A 5 -42.94 0.48 47.26
C LEU A 5 -42.47 -0.61 46.29
N ALA A 6 -42.84 -0.47 45.01
CA ALA A 6 -42.28 -1.29 43.94
C ALA A 6 -40.93 -0.69 43.53
N ALA A 7 -39.85 -1.39 43.81
CA ALA A 7 -38.52 -1.06 43.30
C ALA A 7 -38.42 -1.58 41.85
N LEU A 8 -38.35 -0.66 40.90
CA LEU A 8 -38.11 -0.98 39.49
C LEU A 8 -36.60 -1.09 39.28
N ALA A 9 -36.09 -2.33 39.23
CA ALA A 9 -34.70 -2.59 38.86
C ALA A 9 -34.55 -2.42 37.34
N LEU A 10 -33.95 -1.30 36.92
CA LEU A 10 -33.60 -1.06 35.52
C LEU A 10 -32.33 -1.85 35.20
N ALA A 11 -32.47 -3.00 34.54
CA ALA A 11 -31.34 -3.73 34.01
C ALA A 11 -30.74 -2.95 32.83
N LEU A 12 -29.60 -2.27 33.06
CA LEU A 12 -28.75 -1.81 31.96
C LEU A 12 -28.15 -3.04 31.28
N ALA A 13 -28.77 -3.51 30.20
CA ALA A 13 -28.09 -4.35 29.24
C ALA A 13 -27.03 -3.47 28.56
N ALA A 14 -25.79 -3.55 29.01
CA ALA A 14 -24.65 -3.09 28.24
C ALA A 14 -24.59 -3.97 26.98
N SER A 15 -25.16 -3.47 25.88
CA SER A 15 -24.86 -4.01 24.57
C SER A 15 -23.37 -3.81 24.33
N VAL A 16 -22.58 -4.87 24.56
CA VAL A 16 -21.22 -4.94 24.05
C VAL A 16 -21.36 -4.94 22.53
N GLY A 17 -21.35 -3.75 21.93
CA GLY A 17 -21.34 -3.60 20.50
C GLY A 17 -20.04 -4.23 20.01
N HIS A 18 -20.11 -5.43 19.46
CA HIS A 18 -19.09 -5.92 18.56
C HIS A 18 -18.92 -4.84 17.48
N ALA A 19 -17.74 -4.24 17.33
CA ALA A 19 -17.52 -3.45 16.15
C ALA A 19 -17.66 -4.41 14.97
N ALA A 20 -18.60 -4.11 14.08
CA ALA A 20 -18.79 -4.91 12.88
C ALA A 20 -17.44 -4.94 12.14
N GLY A 21 -16.98 -6.13 11.77
CA GLY A 21 -15.73 -6.27 11.03
C GLY A 21 -15.73 -5.39 9.77
N TRP A 22 -14.56 -4.91 9.39
CA TRP A 22 -14.37 -4.06 8.21
C TRP A 22 -13.35 -4.69 7.28
N HIS A 23 -13.26 -4.21 6.05
CA HIS A 23 -12.24 -4.65 5.11
C HIS A 23 -11.67 -3.49 4.32
N PHE A 24 -10.51 -3.71 3.72
CA PHE A 24 -9.97 -2.85 2.68
C PHE A 24 -9.64 -3.70 1.46
N ALA A 25 -9.57 -3.06 0.29
CA ALA A 25 -9.21 -3.71 -0.96
C ALA A 25 -7.80 -3.29 -1.37
N ILE A 26 -7.10 -4.19 -2.04
CA ILE A 26 -5.76 -3.98 -2.57
C ILE A 26 -5.79 -4.22 -4.08
N ILE A 27 -5.25 -3.27 -4.82
CA ILE A 27 -4.96 -3.38 -6.26
C ILE A 27 -3.52 -2.91 -6.50
N GLY A 28 -2.99 -3.20 -7.66
CA GLY A 28 -1.63 -2.80 -8.07
C GLY A 28 -1.43 -3.15 -9.53
N ASP A 29 -0.34 -2.65 -10.11
CA ASP A 29 0.12 -3.00 -11.45
C ASP A 29 -0.98 -2.95 -12.52
N THR A 30 -1.87 -1.95 -12.44
CA THR A 30 -2.97 -1.78 -13.38
C THR A 30 -3.37 -0.30 -13.45
N PRO A 31 -3.67 0.24 -14.65
CA PRO A 31 -3.75 -0.45 -15.94
C PRO A 31 -2.47 -0.34 -16.76
N TYR A 32 -2.01 -1.47 -17.31
CA TYR A 32 -0.82 -1.57 -18.18
C TYR A 32 -1.11 -1.37 -19.66
N THR A 33 -2.36 -1.59 -20.06
CA THR A 33 -2.82 -1.49 -21.45
C THR A 33 -4.04 -0.59 -21.56
N ASP A 34 -4.36 -0.14 -22.77
CA ASP A 34 -5.58 0.64 -23.02
C ASP A 34 -6.85 -0.17 -22.72
N ALA A 35 -6.81 -1.48 -22.94
CA ALA A 35 -7.89 -2.39 -22.57
C ALA A 35 -8.07 -2.45 -21.05
N GLU A 36 -6.99 -2.66 -20.29
CA GLU A 36 -7.07 -2.60 -18.82
C GLU A 36 -7.55 -1.24 -18.33
N ARG A 37 -7.11 -0.15 -18.98
CA ARG A 37 -7.55 1.22 -18.64
C ARG A 37 -9.05 1.40 -18.87
N ALA A 38 -9.62 0.78 -19.90
CA ALA A 38 -11.05 0.80 -20.16
C ALA A 38 -11.83 -0.06 -19.15
N LEU A 39 -11.26 -1.17 -18.69
CA LEU A 39 -11.90 -2.11 -17.74
C LEU A 39 -11.78 -1.68 -16.27
N LEU A 40 -10.73 -0.95 -15.90
CA LEU A 40 -10.44 -0.59 -14.50
C LEU A 40 -11.61 0.13 -13.79
N PRO A 41 -12.35 1.07 -14.41
CA PRO A 41 -13.52 1.68 -13.76
C PRO A 41 -14.59 0.67 -13.33
N ALA A 42 -14.85 -0.37 -14.13
CA ALA A 42 -15.82 -1.40 -13.78
C ALA A 42 -15.34 -2.26 -12.59
N MET A 43 -14.03 -2.56 -12.53
CA MET A 43 -13.45 -3.26 -11.38
C MET A 43 -13.52 -2.43 -10.10
N LEU A 44 -13.20 -1.13 -10.18
CA LEU A 44 -13.30 -0.22 -9.05
C LEU A 44 -14.74 -0.04 -8.56
N ALA A 45 -15.71 0.02 -9.48
CA ALA A 45 -17.13 0.03 -9.11
C ALA A 45 -17.55 -1.25 -8.38
N GLN A 46 -17.17 -2.42 -8.89
CA GLN A 46 -17.44 -3.71 -8.24
C GLN A 46 -16.79 -3.81 -6.84
N ILE A 47 -15.59 -3.23 -6.67
CA ILE A 47 -14.94 -3.13 -5.36
C ILE A 47 -15.74 -2.20 -4.45
N ALA A 48 -16.12 -1.01 -4.94
CA ALA A 48 -16.88 -0.02 -4.19
C ALA A 48 -18.27 -0.51 -3.73
N GLU A 49 -18.95 -1.34 -4.53
CA GLU A 49 -20.20 -2.01 -4.15
C GLU A 49 -20.08 -2.86 -2.88
N ARG A 50 -18.87 -3.35 -2.57
CA ARG A 50 -18.59 -4.10 -1.33
C ARG A 50 -18.32 -3.20 -0.12
N GLN A 51 -18.29 -1.88 -0.34
CA GLN A 51 -18.12 -0.86 0.70
C GLN A 51 -16.83 -1.04 1.53
N PRO A 52 -15.64 -1.15 0.89
CA PRO A 52 -14.38 -1.18 1.63
C PRO A 52 -14.19 0.12 2.41
N ALA A 53 -13.48 0.02 3.55
CA ALA A 53 -13.05 1.19 4.30
C ALA A 53 -12.13 2.09 3.46
N PHE A 54 -11.33 1.50 2.57
CA PHE A 54 -10.56 2.16 1.53
C PHE A 54 -10.03 1.13 0.51
N ILE A 55 -9.55 1.61 -0.63
CA ILE A 55 -8.79 0.87 -1.63
C ILE A 55 -7.33 1.32 -1.57
N LEU A 56 -6.38 0.39 -1.59
CA LEU A 56 -4.95 0.66 -1.64
C LEU A 56 -4.39 0.21 -2.98
N HIS A 57 -3.79 1.14 -3.72
CA HIS A 57 -3.10 0.89 -4.99
C HIS A 57 -1.59 0.84 -4.81
N ALA A 58 -0.99 -0.34 -5.03
CA ALA A 58 0.43 -0.64 -4.81
C ALA A 58 1.34 -0.21 -5.98
N GLY A 59 1.07 0.94 -6.60
CA GLY A 59 1.90 1.47 -7.68
C GLY A 59 1.62 0.89 -9.08
N ASP A 60 2.36 1.42 -10.06
CA ASP A 60 2.34 1.04 -11.46
C ASP A 60 0.99 1.27 -12.15
N ILE A 61 0.65 2.56 -12.29
CA ILE A 61 -0.59 3.06 -12.91
C ILE A 61 -0.51 3.16 -14.44
N LYS A 62 0.55 2.60 -15.01
CA LYS A 62 0.87 2.48 -16.43
C LYS A 62 1.87 1.35 -16.62
N SER A 63 2.00 0.83 -17.83
CA SER A 63 3.09 -0.12 -18.14
C SER A 63 4.43 0.60 -18.28
N GLY A 64 5.54 -0.12 -18.08
CA GLY A 64 6.90 0.40 -18.24
C GLY A 64 7.29 0.85 -19.65
N GLY A 65 6.41 0.66 -20.65
CA GLY A 65 6.57 1.13 -22.03
C GLY A 65 5.64 2.28 -22.45
N GLN A 66 4.66 2.65 -21.61
CA GLN A 66 3.76 3.77 -21.89
C GLN A 66 4.45 5.13 -21.63
N ARG A 67 3.99 6.17 -22.33
CA ARG A 67 4.53 7.54 -22.19
C ARG A 67 4.31 8.12 -20.79
N CYS A 68 5.27 8.92 -20.33
CA CYS A 68 5.19 9.68 -19.07
C CYS A 68 4.84 11.15 -19.29
N ASP A 69 3.92 11.42 -20.21
CA ASP A 69 3.43 12.78 -20.48
C ASP A 69 2.47 13.23 -19.37
N ASP A 70 2.38 14.54 -19.14
CA ASP A 70 1.48 15.13 -18.13
C ASP A 70 0.02 14.64 -18.26
N ALA A 71 -0.45 14.45 -19.51
CA ALA A 71 -1.78 13.94 -19.81
C ALA A 71 -2.04 12.54 -19.23
N MET A 72 -1.04 11.66 -19.18
CA MET A 72 -1.18 10.32 -18.59
C MET A 72 -1.46 10.42 -17.09
N TYR A 73 -0.69 11.23 -16.35
CA TYR A 73 -0.91 11.41 -14.91
C TYR A 73 -2.29 12.01 -14.62
N HIS A 74 -2.71 13.00 -15.41
CA HIS A 74 -4.03 13.61 -15.24
C HIS A 74 -5.17 12.64 -15.58
N ASP A 75 -5.02 11.79 -16.61
CA ASP A 75 -5.96 10.72 -16.92
C ASP A 75 -6.11 9.74 -15.73
N ARG A 76 -5.00 9.25 -15.19
CA ARG A 76 -5.03 8.32 -14.04
C ARG A 76 -5.55 8.98 -12.77
N ARG A 77 -5.22 10.26 -12.55
CA ARG A 77 -5.77 11.04 -11.44
C ARG A 77 -7.29 11.16 -11.53
N ALA A 78 -7.81 11.51 -12.71
CA ALA A 78 -9.25 11.62 -12.92
C ALA A 78 -9.97 10.28 -12.71
N LEU A 79 -9.36 9.17 -13.14
CA LEU A 79 -9.88 7.83 -12.88
C LEU A 79 -9.98 7.55 -11.37
N PHE A 80 -8.92 7.83 -10.59
CA PHE A 80 -8.92 7.59 -9.15
C PHE A 80 -9.83 8.55 -8.37
N ASP A 81 -9.97 9.81 -8.79
CA ASP A 81 -10.89 10.77 -8.16
C ASP A 81 -12.36 10.36 -8.34
N ALA A 82 -12.69 9.65 -9.42
CA ALA A 82 -14.05 9.19 -9.72
C ALA A 82 -14.48 7.94 -8.93
N VAL A 83 -13.58 7.33 -8.15
CA VAL A 83 -13.88 6.11 -7.39
C VAL A 83 -14.80 6.43 -6.21
N GLU A 84 -15.89 5.67 -6.06
CA GLU A 84 -16.86 5.80 -4.96
C GLU A 84 -16.41 5.12 -3.65
N ALA A 85 -15.12 5.29 -3.30
CA ALA A 85 -14.51 4.86 -2.05
C ALA A 85 -13.21 5.66 -1.82
N PRO A 86 -12.71 5.79 -0.57
CA PRO A 86 -11.39 6.35 -0.35
C PRO A 86 -10.32 5.50 -1.05
N LEU A 87 -9.43 6.13 -1.81
CA LEU A 87 -8.34 5.44 -2.52
C LEU A 87 -6.98 6.01 -2.11
N VAL A 88 -6.13 5.16 -1.56
CA VAL A 88 -4.73 5.45 -1.25
C VAL A 88 -3.85 4.87 -2.34
N TYR A 89 -2.84 5.62 -2.75
CA TYR A 89 -1.92 5.25 -3.81
C TYR A 89 -0.47 5.46 -3.34
N THR A 90 0.42 4.54 -3.71
CA THR A 90 1.88 4.69 -3.59
C THR A 90 2.53 4.59 -4.97
N PRO A 91 3.59 5.34 -5.29
CA PRO A 91 4.27 5.23 -6.59
C PRO A 91 4.98 3.89 -6.81
N GLY A 92 4.98 3.44 -8.06
CA GLY A 92 5.84 2.40 -8.63
C GLY A 92 6.87 2.95 -9.62
N ASP A 93 7.71 2.09 -10.20
CA ASP A 93 8.77 2.51 -11.12
C ASP A 93 8.24 3.03 -12.46
N ASN A 94 7.12 2.50 -12.94
CA ASN A 94 6.64 2.82 -14.29
C ASN A 94 6.28 4.30 -14.46
N GLU A 95 5.67 4.92 -13.45
CA GLU A 95 5.27 6.33 -13.47
C GLU A 95 6.40 7.33 -13.18
N TRP A 96 7.64 6.91 -12.92
CA TRP A 96 8.75 7.87 -12.82
C TRP A 96 10.12 7.29 -13.15
N THR A 97 10.61 6.25 -12.48
CA THR A 97 11.99 5.77 -12.70
C THR A 97 12.20 5.28 -14.12
N ASP A 98 11.20 4.63 -14.72
CA ASP A 98 11.23 4.14 -16.10
C ASP A 98 11.00 5.22 -17.16
N CYS A 99 10.67 6.45 -16.78
CA CYS A 99 10.35 7.50 -17.73
C CYS A 99 11.56 7.97 -18.57
N HIS A 100 12.78 7.61 -18.15
CA HIS A 100 14.01 7.84 -18.92
C HIS A 100 14.09 7.03 -20.21
N ARG A 101 13.29 5.97 -20.36
CA ARG A 101 13.26 5.15 -21.58
C ARG A 101 12.75 5.95 -22.76
N ASP A 102 13.33 5.75 -23.94
CA ASP A 102 12.93 6.43 -25.17
C ASP A 102 11.44 6.20 -25.50
N SER A 103 10.94 4.97 -25.31
CA SER A 103 9.52 4.61 -25.46
C SER A 103 8.60 5.45 -24.59
N ASN A 104 9.08 5.88 -23.43
CA ASN A 104 8.31 6.61 -22.42
C ASN A 104 8.42 8.13 -22.61
N GLY A 105 9.21 8.58 -23.60
CA GLY A 105 9.45 9.98 -23.94
C GLY A 105 10.80 10.53 -23.48
N GLY A 106 11.67 9.72 -22.86
CA GLY A 106 13.02 10.14 -22.47
C GLY A 106 13.05 11.23 -21.38
N TYR A 107 12.07 11.23 -20.48
CA TYR A 107 11.93 12.23 -19.43
C TYR A 107 12.96 12.03 -18.30
N ASP A 108 13.28 13.09 -17.56
CA ASP A 108 14.03 12.99 -16.31
C ASP A 108 13.15 12.35 -15.22
N PRO A 109 13.54 11.19 -14.65
CA PRO A 109 12.78 10.53 -13.60
C PRO A 109 12.48 11.37 -12.35
N VAL A 110 13.43 12.19 -11.92
CA VAL A 110 13.27 13.01 -10.70
C VAL A 110 12.29 14.14 -10.96
N GLU A 111 12.33 14.71 -12.16
CA GLU A 111 11.33 15.69 -12.58
C GLU A 111 9.93 15.05 -12.64
N ARG A 112 9.81 13.85 -13.23
CA ARG A 112 8.53 13.10 -13.28
C ARG A 112 8.00 12.74 -11.90
N LEU A 113 8.86 12.33 -10.95
CA LEU A 113 8.45 12.13 -9.56
C LEU A 113 7.93 13.44 -8.94
N GLY A 114 8.58 14.56 -9.22
CA GLY A 114 8.12 15.89 -8.82
C GLY A 114 6.74 16.22 -9.39
N PHE A 115 6.48 15.89 -10.65
CA PHE A 115 5.17 16.06 -11.28
C PHE A 115 4.10 15.16 -10.63
N LEU A 116 4.41 13.87 -10.44
CA LEU A 116 3.54 12.91 -9.77
C LEU A 116 3.15 13.38 -8.36
N ARG A 117 4.10 13.91 -7.57
CA ARG A 117 3.84 14.49 -6.25
C ARG A 117 2.84 15.64 -6.29
N ARG A 118 2.97 16.55 -7.25
CA ARG A 118 2.03 17.66 -7.42
C ARG A 118 0.63 17.20 -7.81
N VAL A 119 0.53 16.14 -8.62
CA VAL A 119 -0.76 15.63 -9.10
C VAL A 119 -1.46 14.78 -8.05
N PHE A 120 -0.77 13.87 -7.38
CA PHE A 120 -1.43 12.86 -6.52
C PHE A 120 -1.33 13.16 -5.02
N PHE A 121 -0.36 13.96 -4.59
CA PHE A 121 0.00 14.11 -3.18
C PHE A 121 -0.01 15.58 -2.70
N ALA A 122 -0.73 16.44 -3.40
CA ALA A 122 -0.84 17.87 -3.09
C ALA A 122 -1.49 18.14 -1.72
N GLN A 123 -2.34 17.23 -1.23
CA GLN A 123 -3.11 17.40 0.00
C GLN A 123 -2.95 16.18 0.91
N ALA A 124 -3.14 16.39 2.22
CA ALA A 124 -3.13 15.35 3.25
C ALA A 124 -4.46 14.57 3.29
N ARG A 125 -4.92 14.09 2.12
CA ARG A 125 -6.16 13.33 1.94
C ARG A 125 -5.96 12.24 0.88
N SER A 126 -6.71 11.14 1.00
CA SER A 126 -6.80 10.12 -0.04
C SER A 126 -7.49 10.67 -1.30
N LEU A 127 -7.39 9.92 -2.38
CA LEU A 127 -8.19 10.09 -3.59
C LEU A 127 -9.59 9.46 -3.40
N GLY A 128 -10.41 9.52 -4.44
CA GLY A 128 -11.77 8.99 -4.45
C GLY A 128 -12.75 9.78 -3.56
N THR A 129 -14.02 9.37 -3.56
CA THR A 129 -15.11 10.04 -2.86
C THR A 129 -15.92 9.04 -2.01
N PRO A 130 -16.08 9.27 -0.69
CA PRO A 130 -15.46 10.34 0.09
C PRO A 130 -13.96 10.09 0.28
N ALA A 131 -13.17 11.17 0.34
CA ALA A 131 -11.75 11.09 0.68
C ALA A 131 -11.53 11.01 2.20
N MET A 132 -10.61 10.16 2.66
CA MET A 132 -10.17 10.10 4.06
C MET A 132 -8.94 10.97 4.33
N VAL A 133 -8.71 11.32 5.60
CA VAL A 133 -7.50 12.06 6.01
C VAL A 133 -6.33 11.09 6.12
N VAL A 134 -5.16 11.52 5.63
CA VAL A 134 -3.89 10.79 5.75
C VAL A 134 -2.81 11.75 6.23
N GLU A 135 -1.82 11.25 6.96
CA GLU A 135 -0.61 11.99 7.31
C GLU A 135 0.41 11.80 6.19
N ARG A 136 0.98 12.89 5.65
CA ARG A 136 2.12 12.82 4.74
C ARG A 136 3.41 12.93 5.52
N GLN A 137 4.45 12.22 5.12
CA GLN A 137 5.76 12.33 5.77
C GLN A 137 6.29 13.77 5.78
N SER A 138 6.05 14.52 4.70
CA SER A 138 6.40 15.95 4.62
C SER A 138 5.65 16.86 5.59
N ASP A 139 4.46 16.47 6.08
CA ASP A 139 3.75 17.23 7.11
C ASP A 139 4.26 16.88 8.51
N ALA A 140 4.60 15.60 8.74
CA ALA A 140 5.13 15.10 10.00
C ALA A 140 6.57 15.58 10.28
N ALA A 141 7.37 15.72 9.22
CA ALA A 141 8.74 16.19 9.28
C ALA A 141 9.00 17.18 8.13
N PRO A 142 8.77 18.49 8.32
CA PRO A 142 8.86 19.49 7.24
C PRO A 142 10.22 19.57 6.53
N ALA A 143 11.30 19.08 7.16
CA ALA A 143 12.63 18.98 6.54
C ALA A 143 12.76 17.80 5.54
N VAL A 144 11.74 16.93 5.42
CA VAL A 144 11.74 15.68 4.66
C VAL A 144 10.68 15.79 3.54
N PRO A 145 11.06 16.18 2.30
CA PRO A 145 10.11 16.60 1.26
C PRO A 145 9.48 15.41 0.49
N TYR A 146 8.90 14.44 1.19
CA TYR A 146 8.31 13.22 0.61
C TYR A 146 6.80 13.16 0.89
N PRO A 147 5.97 13.93 0.14
CA PRO A 147 4.52 13.92 0.32
C PRO A 147 3.84 12.62 -0.11
N GLU A 148 4.52 11.77 -0.89
CA GLU A 148 4.00 10.49 -1.37
C GLU A 148 4.03 9.35 -0.33
N ASN A 149 4.80 9.52 0.74
CA ASN A 149 4.79 8.59 1.86
C ASN A 149 3.65 8.97 2.80
N LEU A 150 2.66 8.10 2.87
CA LEU A 150 1.42 8.32 3.60
C LEU A 150 1.35 7.41 4.82
N ARG A 151 0.60 7.83 5.84
CA ARG A 151 0.25 7.01 7.00
C ARG A 151 -1.14 7.35 7.50
N TRP A 152 -1.83 6.36 8.02
CA TRP A 152 -3.09 6.51 8.74
C TRP A 152 -3.25 5.36 9.72
N ALA A 153 -4.24 5.48 10.59
CA ALA A 153 -4.62 4.43 11.51
C ALA A 153 -6.13 4.20 11.49
N ARG A 154 -6.55 2.96 11.69
CA ARG A 154 -7.95 2.59 11.78
C ARG A 154 -8.12 1.33 12.63
N ASP A 155 -9.01 1.37 13.61
CA ASP A 155 -9.46 0.19 14.38
C ASP A 155 -8.30 -0.71 14.85
N GLY A 156 -7.29 -0.06 15.47
CA GLY A 156 -6.09 -0.71 15.98
C GLY A 156 -5.07 -1.12 14.91
N VAL A 157 -5.17 -0.65 13.67
CA VAL A 157 -4.22 -0.98 12.60
C VAL A 157 -3.47 0.27 12.15
N VAL A 158 -2.14 0.17 12.06
CA VAL A 158 -1.28 1.23 11.51
C VAL A 158 -0.91 0.89 10.08
N PHE A 159 -1.15 1.83 9.16
CA PHE A 159 -0.85 1.72 7.75
C PHE A 159 0.23 2.71 7.34
N ALA A 160 1.19 2.29 6.50
CA ALA A 160 2.11 3.23 5.88
C ALA A 160 2.42 2.84 4.43
N THR A 161 2.43 3.82 3.53
CA THR A 161 2.99 3.67 2.19
C THR A 161 4.45 4.12 2.16
N LEU A 162 5.24 3.49 1.30
CA LEU A 162 6.64 3.74 1.09
C LEU A 162 6.89 3.83 -0.42
N ASN A 163 7.51 4.92 -0.87
CA ASN A 163 8.02 5.02 -2.23
C ASN A 163 9.30 4.17 -2.36
N VAL A 164 9.14 2.85 -2.31
CA VAL A 164 10.15 1.82 -2.60
C VAL A 164 9.66 1.10 -3.86
N THR A 165 10.36 1.29 -4.97
CA THR A 165 9.90 0.90 -6.30
C THR A 165 10.72 -0.24 -6.88
N GLY A 166 10.21 -0.82 -7.96
CA GLY A 166 10.93 -1.69 -8.87
C GLY A 166 12.17 -1.00 -9.46
N SER A 167 12.78 -1.65 -10.44
CA SER A 167 14.04 -1.16 -11.03
C SER A 167 15.16 -0.98 -9.98
N ASN A 168 15.30 -1.98 -9.10
CA ASN A 168 16.32 -2.01 -8.02
C ASN A 168 16.24 -0.76 -7.12
N ASN A 169 15.02 -0.34 -6.77
CA ASN A 169 14.71 0.82 -5.94
C ASN A 169 15.35 2.13 -6.45
N ASN A 170 15.60 2.23 -7.75
CA ASN A 170 16.31 3.35 -8.39
C ASN A 170 17.68 3.68 -7.76
N ILE A 171 18.39 2.66 -7.25
CA ILE A 171 19.71 2.88 -6.61
C ILE A 171 20.73 3.53 -7.57
N GLY A 172 20.57 3.35 -8.88
CA GLY A 172 21.56 3.69 -9.88
C GLY A 172 22.70 2.67 -9.88
N LYS A 173 23.95 3.13 -9.72
CA LYS A 173 25.10 2.23 -9.64
C LYS A 173 25.26 1.71 -8.21
N ALA A 174 25.27 0.40 -8.01
CA ALA A 174 25.33 -0.18 -6.66
C ALA A 174 26.57 0.26 -5.84
N ASN A 175 27.74 0.42 -6.48
CA ASN A 175 28.97 0.88 -5.85
C ASN A 175 29.07 2.41 -5.70
N ALA A 176 28.14 3.15 -6.28
CA ALA A 176 28.03 4.60 -6.18
C ALA A 176 26.56 5.02 -6.28
N PRO A 177 25.74 4.74 -5.23
CA PRO A 177 24.31 5.02 -5.27
C PRO A 177 24.01 6.48 -5.62
N SER A 178 22.87 6.75 -6.22
CA SER A 178 22.46 8.12 -6.53
C SER A 178 22.17 8.93 -5.26
N ALA A 179 22.27 10.26 -5.33
CA ALA A 179 21.87 11.12 -4.21
C ALA A 179 20.37 11.04 -3.94
N GLU A 180 19.56 10.95 -5.00
CA GLU A 180 18.12 10.72 -4.95
C GLU A 180 17.81 9.47 -4.12
N TYR A 181 18.38 8.32 -4.49
CA TYR A 181 18.20 7.06 -3.76
C TYR A 181 18.57 7.20 -2.29
N ARG A 182 19.78 7.71 -1.98
CA ARG A 182 20.23 7.80 -0.59
C ARG A 182 19.26 8.59 0.28
N GLN A 183 18.76 9.72 -0.22
CA GLN A 183 17.86 10.59 0.53
C GLN A 183 16.47 9.97 0.66
N ARG A 184 15.88 9.48 -0.44
CA ARG A 184 14.55 8.85 -0.42
C ARG A 184 14.54 7.58 0.42
N HIS A 185 15.56 6.75 0.27
CA HIS A 185 15.71 5.50 1.02
C HIS A 185 15.85 5.78 2.52
N ALA A 186 16.68 6.76 2.92
CA ALA A 186 16.77 7.15 4.33
C ALA A 186 15.42 7.66 4.88
N ALA A 187 14.68 8.45 4.09
CA ALA A 187 13.34 8.90 4.46
C ALA A 187 12.35 7.73 4.60
N ASN A 188 12.35 6.77 3.67
CA ASN A 188 11.51 5.57 3.74
C ASN A 188 11.82 4.73 4.99
N LEU A 189 13.10 4.53 5.31
CA LEU A 189 13.51 3.78 6.51
C LEU A 189 13.03 4.48 7.79
N ALA A 190 13.19 5.80 7.88
CA ALA A 190 12.70 6.57 9.01
C ALA A 190 11.16 6.50 9.12
N TRP A 191 10.44 6.56 7.99
CA TRP A 191 8.99 6.44 7.95
C TRP A 191 8.49 5.07 8.42
N MET A 192 9.14 4.00 7.94
CA MET A 192 8.87 2.63 8.36
C MET A 192 9.12 2.48 9.86
N ALA A 193 10.28 2.92 10.36
CA ALA A 193 10.60 2.85 11.78
C ALA A 193 9.56 3.58 12.66
N ASP A 194 9.12 4.76 12.23
CA ASP A 194 8.08 5.53 12.93
C ASP A 194 6.71 4.85 12.88
N ALA A 195 6.37 4.12 11.80
CA ALA A 195 5.15 3.31 11.74
C ALA A 195 5.16 2.16 12.77
N PHE A 196 6.29 1.45 12.91
CA PHE A 196 6.46 0.43 13.95
C PHE A 196 6.41 1.04 15.36
N ALA A 197 7.08 2.18 15.59
CA ALA A 197 7.04 2.86 16.88
C ALA A 197 5.63 3.31 17.25
N ARG A 198 4.88 3.84 16.28
CA ARG A 198 3.47 4.23 16.48
C ARG A 198 2.61 3.04 16.85
N ALA A 199 2.76 1.93 16.14
CA ALA A 199 2.04 0.70 16.44
C ALA A 199 2.30 0.19 17.86
N GLU A 200 3.53 0.34 18.38
CA GLU A 200 3.82 0.07 19.78
C GLU A 200 3.09 1.04 20.72
N THR A 201 3.25 2.35 20.50
CA THR A 201 2.69 3.37 21.40
C THR A 201 1.17 3.43 21.43
N SER A 202 0.51 3.05 20.34
CA SER A 202 -0.95 3.03 20.22
C SER A 202 -1.56 1.65 20.50
N ASP A 203 -0.74 0.69 20.91
CA ASP A 203 -1.10 -0.73 21.05
C ASP A 203 -1.89 -1.27 19.84
N ALA A 204 -1.36 -1.03 18.64
CA ALA A 204 -1.96 -1.51 17.41
C ALA A 204 -1.91 -3.04 17.37
N ARG A 205 -2.94 -3.68 16.81
CA ARG A 205 -3.00 -5.13 16.62
C ARG A 205 -2.39 -5.60 15.30
N LEU A 206 -2.12 -4.70 14.36
CA LEU A 206 -1.59 -5.02 13.04
C LEU A 206 -0.84 -3.82 12.45
N ILE A 207 0.25 -4.12 11.75
CA ILE A 207 1.00 -3.16 10.93
C ILE A 207 0.86 -3.56 9.47
N VAL A 208 0.50 -2.62 8.60
CA VAL A 208 0.42 -2.83 7.15
C VAL A 208 1.33 -1.82 6.46
N LEU A 209 2.29 -2.33 5.70
CA LEU A 209 3.17 -1.55 4.86
C LEU A 209 2.80 -1.79 3.40
N ALA A 210 2.87 -0.75 2.58
CA ALA A 210 2.69 -0.88 1.14
C ALA A 210 3.80 -0.16 0.38
N MET A 211 4.33 -0.84 -0.63
CA MET A 211 5.28 -0.31 -1.59
C MET A 211 4.99 -0.93 -2.97
N GLN A 212 5.75 -0.63 -4.00
CA GLN A 212 5.54 -1.28 -5.29
C GLN A 212 6.60 -2.35 -5.59
N GLY A 213 7.88 -2.07 -5.39
CA GLY A 213 8.97 -2.96 -5.84
C GLY A 213 8.96 -4.35 -5.18
N ASP A 214 9.33 -5.39 -5.94
CA ASP A 214 9.60 -6.72 -5.39
C ASP A 214 11.01 -6.72 -4.76
N PRO A 215 11.13 -6.89 -3.43
CA PRO A 215 12.42 -6.87 -2.77
C PRO A 215 13.18 -8.21 -2.93
N HIS A 216 12.60 -9.19 -3.62
CA HIS A 216 13.19 -10.50 -3.93
C HIS A 216 13.60 -11.30 -2.67
N PHE A 217 12.64 -11.53 -1.77
CA PHE A 217 12.86 -12.24 -0.50
C PHE A 217 13.64 -13.56 -0.63
N LYS A 218 13.41 -14.34 -1.68
CA LYS A 218 14.15 -15.60 -1.93
C LYS A 218 15.66 -15.36 -2.11
N ALA A 219 16.03 -14.30 -2.83
CA ALA A 219 17.43 -13.94 -3.04
C ALA A 219 18.05 -13.40 -1.74
N TYR A 220 17.30 -12.61 -0.98
CA TYR A 220 17.71 -12.14 0.35
C TYR A 220 17.98 -13.30 1.33
N ALA A 221 17.05 -14.25 1.45
CA ALA A 221 17.19 -15.42 2.29
C ALA A 221 18.41 -16.29 1.91
N ALA A 222 18.78 -16.30 0.62
CA ALA A 222 19.97 -16.98 0.12
C ALA A 222 21.28 -16.18 0.32
N GLY A 223 21.25 -15.07 1.05
CA GLY A 223 22.41 -14.20 1.29
C GLY A 223 22.86 -13.40 0.06
N LYS A 224 21.98 -13.22 -0.92
CA LYS A 224 22.24 -12.52 -2.19
C LYS A 224 21.20 -11.43 -2.45
N PRO A 225 20.99 -10.48 -1.52
CA PRO A 225 20.01 -9.43 -1.75
C PRO A 225 20.36 -8.59 -2.97
N THR A 226 19.30 -8.15 -3.65
CA THR A 226 19.39 -7.09 -4.65
C THR A 226 19.80 -5.78 -3.95
N PRO A 227 20.88 -5.09 -4.37
CA PRO A 227 21.52 -4.03 -3.57
C PRO A 227 20.60 -2.88 -3.13
N GLY A 228 19.67 -2.44 -3.97
CA GLY A 228 18.73 -1.36 -3.68
C GLY A 228 17.73 -1.68 -2.57
N PHE A 229 17.54 -2.96 -2.26
CA PHE A 229 16.59 -3.46 -1.26
C PHE A 229 17.27 -4.08 -0.03
N ALA A 230 18.56 -4.44 -0.10
CA ALA A 230 19.28 -5.12 0.98
C ALA A 230 19.08 -4.42 2.34
N ASP A 231 19.34 -3.13 2.32
CA ASP A 231 19.28 -2.24 3.46
C ASP A 231 17.84 -2.04 3.97
N PHE A 232 16.84 -2.08 3.09
CA PHE A 232 15.43 -2.06 3.49
C PHE A 232 15.03 -3.36 4.19
N LEU A 233 15.38 -4.50 3.60
CA LEU A 233 15.05 -5.83 4.11
C LEU A 233 15.68 -6.13 5.46
N ASP A 234 16.93 -5.72 5.68
CA ASP A 234 17.59 -5.86 6.98
C ASP A 234 16.83 -5.14 8.09
N ARG A 235 16.28 -3.96 7.79
CA ARG A 235 15.62 -3.10 8.77
C ARG A 235 14.19 -3.55 8.98
N LEU A 236 13.50 -3.93 7.91
CA LEU A 236 12.19 -4.58 7.98
C LEU A 236 12.28 -5.85 8.85
N ARG A 237 13.26 -6.73 8.61
CA ARG A 237 13.47 -7.93 9.41
C ARG A 237 13.71 -7.61 10.87
N ALA A 238 14.56 -6.63 11.17
CA ALA A 238 14.82 -6.21 12.55
C ALA A 238 13.53 -5.74 13.25
N HIS A 239 12.72 -4.92 12.58
CA HIS A 239 11.44 -4.45 13.14
C HIS A 239 10.43 -5.58 13.35
N VAL A 240 10.30 -6.49 12.37
CA VAL A 240 9.42 -7.65 12.46
C VAL A 240 9.85 -8.58 13.60
N LEU A 241 11.16 -8.79 13.78
CA LEU A 241 11.68 -9.62 14.88
C LEU A 241 11.44 -8.98 16.26
N ALA A 242 11.46 -7.64 16.34
CA ALA A 242 11.29 -6.91 17.59
C ALA A 242 9.83 -6.69 18.00
N THR A 243 8.86 -6.99 17.14
CA THR A 243 7.43 -6.84 17.44
C THR A 243 6.73 -8.19 17.51
N GLU A 244 5.78 -8.33 18.43
CA GLU A 244 4.87 -9.48 18.53
C GLU A 244 3.65 -9.33 17.61
N ARG A 245 3.47 -8.16 16.99
CA ARG A 245 2.33 -7.84 16.15
C ARG A 245 2.47 -8.49 14.77
N PRO A 246 1.37 -8.99 14.16
CA PRO A 246 1.36 -9.31 12.75
C PRO A 246 1.77 -8.11 11.88
N VAL A 247 2.48 -8.39 10.80
CA VAL A 247 2.94 -7.40 9.82
C VAL A 247 2.56 -7.89 8.43
N ILE A 248 1.86 -7.05 7.66
CA ILE A 248 1.58 -7.30 6.25
C ILE A 248 2.44 -6.36 5.41
N LEU A 249 3.17 -6.88 4.44
CA LEU A 249 3.78 -6.10 3.36
C LEU A 249 3.04 -6.34 2.06
N ILE A 250 2.49 -5.26 1.49
CA ILE A 250 1.82 -5.24 0.20
C ILE A 250 2.80 -4.70 -0.85
N HIS A 251 2.92 -5.40 -1.98
CA HIS A 251 3.69 -4.90 -3.13
C HIS A 251 3.18 -5.41 -4.48
N GLY A 252 3.76 -4.91 -5.56
CA GLY A 252 3.48 -5.26 -6.96
C GLY A 252 4.74 -5.74 -7.69
N ASP A 253 5.02 -5.18 -8.88
CA ASP A 253 6.27 -5.29 -9.67
C ASP A 253 6.42 -6.63 -10.43
N SER A 254 6.37 -7.76 -9.72
CA SER A 254 6.67 -9.08 -10.31
C SER A 254 5.52 -9.71 -11.11
N HIS A 255 4.29 -9.21 -10.97
CA HIS A 255 3.05 -9.68 -11.63
C HIS A 255 2.72 -11.17 -11.38
N THR A 256 3.17 -11.68 -10.25
CA THR A 256 2.99 -13.06 -9.81
C THR A 256 2.21 -13.13 -8.50
N HIS A 257 0.96 -12.67 -8.55
CA HIS A 257 0.05 -12.63 -7.40
C HIS A 257 0.23 -13.83 -6.46
N LYS A 258 0.57 -13.54 -5.20
CA LYS A 258 0.73 -14.54 -4.15
C LYS A 258 0.59 -13.94 -2.77
N ILE A 259 0.21 -14.80 -1.84
CA ILE A 259 0.09 -14.49 -0.42
C ILE A 259 0.89 -15.57 0.32
N ASP A 260 1.97 -15.18 0.99
CA ASP A 260 2.88 -16.11 1.65
C ASP A 260 3.65 -15.45 2.81
N HIS A 261 4.54 -16.21 3.46
CA HIS A 261 5.38 -15.78 4.58
C HIS A 261 6.86 -15.89 4.18
N PRO A 262 7.40 -14.92 3.41
CA PRO A 262 8.68 -15.10 2.72
C PRO A 262 9.89 -14.59 3.52
N LEU A 263 9.68 -13.99 4.70
CA LEU A 263 10.74 -13.41 5.51
C LEU A 263 11.25 -14.43 6.53
N ASN A 264 12.56 -14.66 6.51
CA ASN A 264 13.23 -15.57 7.44
C ASN A 264 13.87 -14.81 8.62
N ASP A 265 13.94 -15.47 9.77
CA ASP A 265 14.74 -15.04 10.91
C ASP A 265 16.25 -15.20 10.65
N LEU A 266 17.07 -14.95 11.67
CA LEU A 266 18.53 -15.04 11.56
C LEU A 266 19.04 -16.49 11.47
N GLN A 267 18.21 -17.47 11.82
CA GLN A 267 18.49 -18.90 11.79
C GLN A 267 17.94 -19.59 10.54
N GLY A 268 17.21 -18.85 9.69
CA GLY A 268 16.57 -19.35 8.47
C GLY A 268 15.14 -19.86 8.68
N GLY A 269 14.58 -19.77 9.88
CA GLY A 269 13.17 -20.08 10.16
C GLY A 269 12.23 -19.05 9.54
N VAL A 270 11.06 -19.47 9.07
CA VAL A 270 10.03 -18.55 8.56
C VAL A 270 9.43 -17.74 9.71
N ILE A 271 9.27 -16.44 9.52
CA ILE A 271 8.57 -15.57 10.47
C ILE A 271 7.08 -15.54 10.13
N GLU A 272 6.30 -16.44 10.74
CA GLU A 272 4.87 -16.63 10.45
C GLU A 272 4.01 -15.37 10.63
N ARG A 273 4.40 -14.47 11.52
CA ARG A 273 3.68 -13.19 11.73
C ARG A 273 3.90 -12.16 10.62
N PHE A 274 4.83 -12.40 9.69
CA PHE A 274 5.04 -11.56 8.52
C PHE A 274 4.37 -12.17 7.30
N THR A 275 3.38 -11.49 6.76
CA THR A 275 2.68 -11.89 5.53
C THR A 275 3.04 -10.93 4.41
N ARG A 276 3.33 -11.49 3.24
CA ARG A 276 3.44 -10.73 2.00
C ARG A 276 2.15 -10.89 1.19
N ILE A 277 1.71 -9.81 0.57
CA ILE A 277 0.68 -9.82 -0.48
C ILE A 277 1.30 -9.18 -1.71
N GLU A 278 1.58 -9.98 -2.74
CA GLU A 278 1.88 -9.46 -4.08
C GLU A 278 0.55 -9.28 -4.82
N THR A 279 0.32 -8.10 -5.40
CA THR A 279 -0.92 -7.78 -6.12
C THR A 279 -1.07 -8.60 -7.40
N TYR A 280 -2.26 -8.55 -7.98
CA TYR A 280 -2.42 -8.89 -9.40
C TYR A 280 -1.62 -7.88 -10.24
N GLY A 281 -1.21 -8.32 -11.42
CA GLY A 281 -0.49 -7.49 -12.38
C GLY A 281 -0.58 -8.09 -13.78
N ALA A 282 -0.23 -7.28 -14.77
CA ALA A 282 -0.41 -7.62 -16.18
C ALA A 282 0.15 -9.02 -16.54
N PRO A 283 -0.56 -9.81 -17.37
CA PRO A 283 -1.79 -9.47 -18.10
C PRO A 283 -3.07 -9.71 -17.29
N PHE A 284 -2.98 -10.03 -15.99
CA PHE A 284 -4.13 -10.35 -15.17
C PHE A 284 -4.54 -9.16 -14.30
N MET A 285 -5.81 -8.78 -14.38
CA MET A 285 -6.40 -7.86 -13.42
C MET A 285 -7.01 -8.62 -12.25
N GLY A 286 -7.15 -7.96 -11.11
CA GLY A 286 -7.78 -8.50 -9.93
C GLY A 286 -7.54 -7.63 -8.72
N TRP A 287 -8.05 -8.06 -7.58
CA TRP A 287 -7.89 -7.36 -6.32
C TRP A 287 -7.86 -8.35 -5.15
N VAL A 288 -7.35 -7.90 -4.00
CA VAL A 288 -7.30 -8.68 -2.78
C VAL A 288 -8.12 -7.99 -1.71
N GLU A 289 -9.02 -8.72 -1.06
CA GLU A 289 -9.77 -8.28 0.12
C GLU A 289 -9.00 -8.66 1.38
N VAL A 290 -8.78 -7.71 2.29
CA VAL A 290 -8.29 -7.98 3.64
C VAL A 290 -9.36 -7.58 4.63
N ARG A 291 -9.96 -8.57 5.28
CA ARG A 291 -11.04 -8.39 6.27
C ARG A 291 -10.50 -8.54 7.70
N LEU A 292 -10.90 -7.62 8.57
CA LEU A 292 -10.47 -7.49 9.95
C LEU A 292 -11.69 -7.49 10.87
N SER A 293 -11.63 -8.25 11.95
CA SER A 293 -12.63 -8.29 13.03
C SER A 293 -11.92 -8.30 14.38
N ASP A 294 -12.57 -7.82 15.43
CA ASP A 294 -11.92 -7.41 16.69
C ASP A 294 -10.99 -8.46 17.33
N ASP A 295 -11.29 -9.76 17.17
CA ASP A 295 -10.54 -10.85 17.82
C ASP A 295 -10.05 -11.97 16.87
N ALA A 296 -9.99 -11.70 15.55
CA ALA A 296 -9.55 -12.71 14.59
C ALA A 296 -8.35 -12.25 13.75
N PRO A 297 -7.47 -13.18 13.33
CA PRO A 297 -6.48 -12.90 12.30
C PRO A 297 -7.13 -12.30 11.05
N ALA A 298 -6.37 -11.47 10.34
CA ALA A 298 -6.83 -10.91 9.07
C ALA A 298 -7.21 -12.03 8.09
N HIS A 299 -8.42 -11.97 7.54
CA HIS A 299 -8.86 -12.91 6.52
C HIS A 299 -8.60 -12.30 5.13
N ILE A 300 -7.68 -12.92 4.39
CA ILE A 300 -7.20 -12.43 3.10
C ILE A 300 -7.81 -13.26 1.99
N ARG A 301 -8.47 -12.63 1.02
CA ARG A 301 -9.12 -13.31 -0.10
C ARG A 301 -8.75 -12.65 -1.43
N SER A 302 -8.32 -13.47 -2.38
CA SER A 302 -8.03 -13.02 -3.73
C SER A 302 -9.26 -13.06 -4.64
N HIS A 303 -9.42 -12.04 -5.46
CA HIS A 303 -10.50 -11.86 -6.40
C HIS A 303 -9.92 -11.58 -7.79
N PRO A 304 -9.68 -12.63 -8.62
CA PRO A 304 -9.32 -12.43 -10.02
C PRO A 304 -10.42 -11.61 -10.71
N TRP A 305 -10.02 -10.63 -11.53
CA TRP A 305 -10.98 -9.88 -12.32
C TRP A 305 -11.52 -10.77 -13.43
N ALA A 306 -12.84 -10.92 -13.46
CA ALA A 306 -13.56 -11.46 -14.59
C ALA A 306 -14.55 -10.37 -15.03
N PRO A 307 -14.36 -9.74 -16.20
CA PRO A 307 -15.32 -8.76 -16.66
C PRO A 307 -16.70 -9.44 -16.81
N PRO A 308 -17.81 -8.75 -16.44
CA PRO A 308 -19.13 -9.28 -16.72
C PRO A 308 -19.28 -9.54 -18.23
N PRO A 309 -20.14 -10.49 -18.66
CA PRO A 309 -20.23 -10.92 -20.06
C PRO A 309 -20.48 -9.81 -21.09
N ASN A 310 -20.92 -8.62 -20.65
CA ASN A 310 -21.28 -7.47 -21.46
C ASN A 310 -20.41 -6.23 -21.17
N ALA A 311 -19.26 -6.37 -20.50
CA ALA A 311 -18.31 -5.27 -20.42
C ALA A 311 -17.76 -4.98 -21.84
N PRO A 312 -17.59 -3.69 -22.23
CA PRO A 312 -17.11 -3.32 -23.55
C PRO A 312 -15.69 -3.84 -23.86
#